data_AF-A0A956GXU9-F1
#
_entry.id   AF-A0A956GXU9-F1
#
_cell.length_a   1.000
_cell.length_b   1.000
_cell.length_c   1.000
_cell.angle_alpha   90.00
_cell.angle_beta   90.00
_cell.angle_gamma   90.00
#
_symmetry.space_group_name_H-M   'P 1'
#
loop_
_entity.id
_entity.type
_entity.pdbx_description
1 polymer ?
#
loop_
_entity_poly.entity_id
_entity_poly.type
_entity_poly.pdbx_seq_one_letter_code
_entity_poly.pdbx_strand_id
1 'polypeptide(L)'
;MRAALLAIALTGLTGLTVVGCDADDPRESAWIEVAAASFVDGEESEIVTIPAQGDAAALALRVTTSPGVCFQLSALVDAGGNALIEGRSPGTFCRDCSLRSSVALEAGVFVLPAERVALDGELALRFGRVDCETLTPLHVSAGEDRPPLVIDAQPILAEPEHAIVDLRFLVAADSILADDPARQQELLAALGEELGPAGLEPRLVAVVDLDAPDTPDHALRFHAGDHGDLAAQLQGLPPRAESTIDVVFAGCLLYDDPIFGPPRALEGYTPRIPGGAGPADAVFIPGVDCLAPDTGPLDIPVRTQAHLLAHELGHYLGLYHAVEADGLEDMLDDTDADNLMHFRPGLASSVGLSPAQGRVMRTHPAARTD
;
A
#
# COMPACT_ATOMS: atom_id res chain seq x y z
N MET A 1 33.68 -2.72 -68.70
CA MET A 1 33.34 -1.80 -69.80
C MET A 1 32.13 -0.98 -69.34
N ARG A 2 32.35 0.32 -69.14
CA ARG A 2 31.41 1.47 -69.11
C ARG A 2 30.12 1.45 -68.25
N ALA A 3 30.09 2.50 -67.42
CA ALA A 3 29.02 3.11 -66.62
C ALA A 3 27.71 3.48 -67.34
N ALA A 4 26.64 3.61 -66.54
CA ALA A 4 25.68 4.74 -66.47
C ALA A 4 24.76 4.48 -65.24
N LEU A 5 24.80 5.21 -64.12
CA LEU A 5 24.32 6.58 -63.85
C LEU A 5 22.88 6.84 -64.33
N LEU A 6 21.92 6.75 -63.41
CA LEU A 6 20.74 7.61 -63.42
C LEU A 6 20.37 7.98 -61.98
N ALA A 7 20.47 9.26 -61.69
CA ALA A 7 20.00 9.89 -60.46
C ALA A 7 18.54 10.32 -60.64
N ILE A 8 17.72 10.11 -59.61
CA ILE A 8 16.48 10.87 -59.41
C ILE A 8 16.52 11.36 -57.96
N ALA A 9 16.73 12.66 -57.81
CA ALA A 9 16.46 13.41 -56.60
C ALA A 9 15.00 13.88 -56.66
N LEU A 10 14.23 13.65 -55.60
CA LEU A 10 13.09 14.51 -55.26
C LEU A 10 13.10 14.78 -53.76
N THR A 11 13.11 16.07 -53.46
CA THR A 11 13.16 16.75 -52.16
C THR A 11 11.74 17.07 -51.67
N GLY A 12 11.56 17.11 -50.34
CA GLY A 12 10.39 17.66 -49.62
C GLY A 12 9.40 16.60 -49.17
N LEU A 13 8.81 16.61 -47.98
CA LEU A 13 8.51 17.72 -47.07
C LEU A 13 8.37 17.21 -45.61
N THR A 14 8.48 18.16 -44.67
CA THR A 14 7.87 18.22 -43.32
C THR A 14 8.30 17.20 -42.26
N GLY A 15 9.19 17.67 -41.38
CA GLY A 15 9.37 17.10 -40.05
C GLY A 15 8.09 17.18 -39.23
N LEU A 16 7.70 16.05 -38.66
CA LEU A 16 6.97 16.01 -37.42
C LEU A 16 8.00 16.09 -36.31
N THR A 17 8.17 17.27 -35.72
CA THR A 17 8.60 17.35 -34.32
C THR A 17 7.45 16.76 -33.52
N VAL A 18 7.62 15.52 -33.06
CA VAL A 18 6.86 15.02 -31.93
C VAL A 18 7.17 15.98 -30.79
N VAL A 19 6.16 16.78 -30.42
CA VAL A 19 6.14 17.48 -29.14
C VAL A 19 6.26 16.38 -28.11
N GLY A 20 7.47 16.21 -27.57
CA GLY A 20 7.64 15.39 -26.38
C GLY A 20 6.72 16.00 -25.34
N CYS A 21 5.74 15.22 -24.88
CA CYS A 21 5.11 15.47 -23.61
C CYS A 21 6.24 15.66 -22.61
N ASP A 22 6.26 16.81 -21.93
CA ASP A 22 7.14 17.06 -20.81
C ASP A 22 7.13 15.80 -19.93
N ALA A 23 8.24 15.06 -19.93
CA ALA A 23 8.48 14.13 -18.87
C ALA A 23 8.50 15.00 -17.61
N ASP A 24 7.52 14.78 -16.73
CA ASP A 24 7.46 15.43 -15.42
C ASP A 24 8.90 15.53 -14.87
N ASP A 25 9.32 16.76 -14.61
CA ASP A 25 10.52 17.07 -13.82
C ASP A 25 10.51 16.12 -12.61
N PRO A 26 11.59 15.37 -12.32
CA PRO A 26 11.65 14.51 -11.13
C PRO A 26 11.49 15.41 -9.90
N ARG A 27 10.22 15.63 -9.52
CA ARG A 27 9.84 16.48 -8.41
C ARG A 27 10.60 15.97 -7.19
N GLU A 28 11.30 16.89 -6.55
CA GLU A 28 11.92 16.69 -5.24
C GLU A 28 10.92 15.92 -4.37
N SER A 29 11.33 14.77 -3.83
CA SER A 29 10.45 13.92 -3.04
C SER A 29 9.82 14.76 -1.93
N ALA A 30 8.50 14.61 -1.71
CA ALA A 30 7.81 15.30 -0.62
C ALA A 30 8.24 14.79 0.77
N TRP A 31 8.99 13.69 0.80
CA TRP A 31 9.56 13.09 2.00
C TRP A 31 10.89 13.75 2.36
N ILE A 32 11.00 14.18 3.62
CA ILE A 32 12.21 14.79 4.17
C ILE A 32 12.75 13.87 5.26
N GLU A 33 14.01 13.46 5.15
CA GLU A 33 14.70 12.74 6.23
C GLU A 33 14.75 13.64 7.48
N VAL A 34 14.13 13.18 8.56
CA VAL A 34 14.04 13.93 9.82
C VAL A 34 14.84 13.28 10.94
N ALA A 35 15.12 11.98 10.85
CA ALA A 35 15.92 11.27 11.83
C ALA A 35 16.53 9.98 11.28
N ALA A 36 17.58 9.52 11.96
CA ALA A 36 18.08 8.15 11.86
C ALA A 36 18.23 7.58 13.28
N ALA A 37 17.97 6.29 13.43
CA ALA A 37 18.08 5.59 14.70
C ALA A 37 18.64 4.18 14.51
N SER A 38 18.92 3.49 15.61
CA SER A 38 19.28 2.08 15.60
C SER A 38 18.60 1.36 16.76
N PHE A 39 18.38 0.06 16.60
CA PHE A 39 17.87 -0.76 17.70
C PHE A 39 18.89 -0.89 18.83
N VAL A 40 18.46 -0.52 20.03
CA VAL A 40 19.20 -0.68 21.29
C VAL A 40 18.95 -2.08 21.81
N ASP A 41 20.05 -2.80 22.09
CA ASP A 41 20.04 -4.20 22.52
C ASP A 41 19.22 -5.13 21.60
N GLY A 42 19.00 -4.70 20.36
CA GLY A 42 18.28 -5.43 19.33
C GLY A 42 16.76 -5.52 19.53
N GLU A 43 16.18 -4.86 20.54
CA GLU A 43 14.73 -4.95 20.80
C GLU A 43 13.96 -3.72 20.33
N GLU A 44 14.39 -2.52 20.73
CA GLU A 44 13.70 -1.26 20.45
C GLU A 44 14.68 -0.18 20.06
N SER A 45 14.27 0.74 19.21
CA SER A 45 15.11 1.87 18.81
C SER A 45 15.41 2.80 19.97
N GLU A 46 16.46 3.60 19.76
CA GLU A 46 16.61 4.87 20.44
C GLU A 46 15.34 5.73 20.26
N ILE A 47 15.12 6.68 21.17
CA ILE A 47 14.02 7.63 21.03
C ILE A 47 14.29 8.50 19.81
N VAL A 48 13.35 8.47 18.87
CA VAL A 48 13.31 9.35 17.71
C VAL A 48 12.46 10.56 18.05
N THR A 49 13.04 11.74 17.91
CA THR A 49 12.35 13.00 18.14
C THR A 49 11.96 13.62 16.81
N ILE A 50 10.67 13.91 16.63
CA ILE A 50 10.16 14.61 15.45
C ILE A 50 9.77 16.03 15.86
N PRO A 51 10.30 17.07 15.19
CA PRO A 51 9.99 18.45 15.53
C PRO A 51 8.50 18.76 15.29
N ALA A 52 8.02 19.84 15.90
CA ALA A 52 6.67 20.33 15.70
C ALA A 52 6.35 20.55 14.21
N GLN A 53 5.17 20.10 13.78
CA GLN A 53 4.69 20.21 12.39
C GLN A 53 3.75 21.39 12.17
N GLY A 54 3.49 22.18 13.22
CA GLY A 54 2.60 23.34 13.16
C GLY A 54 1.15 22.93 12.95
N ASP A 55 0.46 23.60 12.05
CA ASP A 55 -0.99 23.42 11.80
C ASP A 55 -1.30 22.29 10.79
N ALA A 56 -0.42 21.29 10.65
CA ALA A 56 -0.65 20.16 9.76
C ALA A 56 -1.88 19.35 10.20
N ALA A 57 -2.71 18.92 9.24
CA ALA A 57 -3.86 18.05 9.47
C ALA A 57 -3.44 16.61 9.78
N ALA A 58 -2.30 16.16 9.25
CA ALA A 58 -1.69 14.90 9.61
C ALA A 58 -0.17 14.94 9.37
N LEU A 59 0.54 13.98 9.93
CA LEU A 59 1.95 13.72 9.65
C LEU A 59 2.10 12.29 9.15
N ALA A 60 2.60 12.11 7.93
CA ALA A 60 3.01 10.81 7.45
C ALA A 60 4.50 10.59 7.75
N LEU A 61 4.83 9.41 8.26
CA LEU A 61 6.19 8.96 8.51
C LEU A 61 6.49 7.77 7.61
N ARG A 62 7.61 7.79 6.90
CA ARG A 62 8.12 6.64 6.16
C ARG A 62 9.38 6.17 6.86
N VAL A 63 9.38 4.91 7.29
CA VAL A 63 10.48 4.33 8.05
C VAL A 63 11.06 3.20 7.23
N THR A 64 12.37 3.20 7.02
CA THR A 64 13.08 2.18 6.23
C THR A 64 14.21 1.57 7.06
N THR A 65 14.48 0.29 6.85
CA THR A 65 15.51 -0.48 7.54
C THR A 65 16.18 -1.49 6.60
N SER A 66 17.03 -2.37 7.16
CA SER A 66 17.71 -3.42 6.42
C SER A 66 16.74 -4.48 5.87
N PRO A 67 17.09 -5.17 4.77
CA PRO A 67 16.32 -6.29 4.25
C PRO A 67 16.02 -7.38 5.29
N GLY A 68 14.83 -7.97 5.22
CA GLY A 68 14.37 -9.04 6.13
C GLY A 68 14.08 -8.61 7.57
N VAL A 69 14.04 -7.31 7.89
CA VAL A 69 13.75 -6.82 9.25
C VAL A 69 12.29 -6.44 9.38
N CYS A 70 11.58 -7.07 10.32
CA CYS A 70 10.23 -6.65 10.72
C CYS A 70 10.27 -5.76 11.96
N PHE A 71 9.45 -4.71 11.94
CA PHE A 71 9.35 -3.74 13.03
C PHE A 71 7.93 -3.15 13.13
N GLN A 72 7.62 -2.52 14.25
CA GLN A 72 6.39 -1.76 14.46
C GLN A 72 6.69 -0.50 15.28
N LEU A 73 5.81 0.49 15.24
CA LEU A 73 5.84 1.61 16.19
C LEU A 73 5.50 1.07 17.59
N SER A 74 6.46 1.09 18.52
CA SER A 74 6.31 0.53 19.87
C SER A 74 6.07 1.58 20.95
N ALA A 75 6.34 2.85 20.66
CA ALA A 75 5.95 3.95 21.52
C ALA A 75 5.68 5.21 20.68
N LEU A 76 4.65 5.96 21.07
CA LEU A 76 4.37 7.29 20.56
C LEU A 76 3.87 8.14 21.72
N VAL A 77 4.61 9.20 22.04
CA VAL A 77 4.25 10.21 23.04
C VAL A 77 4.17 11.56 22.35
N ASP A 78 3.02 12.23 22.52
CA ASP A 78 2.80 13.57 21.97
C ASP A 78 3.40 14.68 22.85
N ALA A 79 3.30 15.93 22.38
CA ALA A 79 3.83 17.10 23.09
C ALA A 79 3.14 17.37 24.45
N GLY A 80 1.91 16.85 24.64
CA GLY A 80 1.17 16.90 25.89
C GLY A 80 1.64 15.87 26.91
N GLY A 81 2.53 14.94 26.52
CA GLY A 81 2.95 13.80 27.33
C GLY A 81 1.93 12.66 27.32
N ASN A 82 0.96 12.67 26.41
CA ASN A 82 0.02 11.56 26.25
C ASN A 82 0.70 10.43 25.48
N ALA A 83 0.72 9.24 26.07
CA ALA A 83 1.18 8.05 25.38
C ALA A 83 0.03 7.44 24.58
N LEU A 84 0.17 7.46 23.26
CA LEU A 84 -0.86 6.99 22.32
C LEU A 84 -0.64 5.53 21.90
N ILE A 85 0.63 5.12 21.92
CA ILE A 85 1.09 3.75 21.72
C ILE A 85 2.06 3.43 22.86
N GLU A 86 1.81 2.34 23.56
CA GLU A 86 2.65 1.85 24.65
C GLU A 86 2.96 0.36 24.47
N GLY A 87 4.22 0.06 24.13
CA GLY A 87 4.72 -1.29 24.00
C GLY A 87 4.52 -1.90 22.62
N ARG A 88 4.96 -3.16 22.49
CA ARG A 88 4.84 -3.97 21.28
C ARG A 88 3.65 -4.92 21.41
N SER A 89 2.82 -5.01 20.39
CA SER A 89 1.74 -5.99 20.34
C SER A 89 2.09 -7.16 19.44
N PRO A 90 1.65 -8.39 19.77
CA PRO A 90 1.73 -9.50 18.84
C PRO A 90 0.68 -9.36 17.72
N GLY A 91 0.98 -9.92 16.55
CA GLY A 91 0.11 -9.91 15.38
C GLY A 91 0.47 -8.85 14.35
N THR A 92 -0.37 -8.70 13.33
CA THR A 92 -0.12 -7.82 12.18
C THR A 92 -0.29 -6.34 12.50
N PHE A 93 -0.99 -6.00 13.59
CA PHE A 93 -1.16 -4.64 14.08
C PHE A 93 -1.45 -4.60 15.59
N CYS A 94 -1.21 -3.44 16.21
CA CYS A 94 -1.57 -3.20 17.60
C CYS A 94 -3.09 -3.11 17.77
N ARG A 95 -3.66 -4.05 18.53
CA ARG A 95 -5.11 -4.18 18.75
C ARG A 95 -5.62 -3.36 19.93
N ASP A 96 -4.76 -3.12 20.92
CA ASP A 96 -5.10 -2.44 22.18
C ASP A 96 -4.61 -0.98 22.24
N CYS A 97 -4.01 -0.47 21.15
CA CYS A 97 -3.49 0.89 21.09
C CYS A 97 -4.60 1.90 20.78
N SER A 98 -4.49 3.11 21.34
CA SER A 98 -5.40 4.23 21.02
C SER A 98 -5.26 4.71 19.57
N LEU A 99 -4.05 4.52 19.02
CA LEU A 99 -3.74 4.64 17.61
C LEU A 99 -3.23 3.28 17.12
N ARG A 100 -3.99 2.64 16.22
CA ARG A 100 -3.55 1.38 15.61
C ARG A 100 -2.29 1.60 14.79
N SER A 101 -1.37 0.66 14.87
CA SER A 101 -0.12 0.65 14.10
C SER A 101 0.14 -0.76 13.61
N SER A 102 0.49 -0.91 12.34
CA SER A 102 0.81 -2.21 11.74
C SER A 102 2.29 -2.56 11.86
N VAL A 103 2.59 -3.84 11.72
CA VAL A 103 3.95 -4.34 11.49
C VAL A 103 4.37 -3.99 10.06
N ALA A 104 5.64 -3.66 9.89
CA ALA A 104 6.30 -3.33 8.64
C ALA A 104 7.46 -4.29 8.39
N LEU A 105 7.60 -4.77 7.15
CA LEU A 105 8.75 -5.55 6.67
C LEU A 105 9.63 -4.64 5.81
N GLU A 106 10.87 -4.40 6.24
CA GLU A 106 11.92 -3.57 5.62
C GLU A 106 11.60 -2.06 5.53
N ALA A 107 10.36 -1.70 5.25
CA ALA A 107 9.88 -0.33 5.33
C ALA A 107 8.39 -0.28 5.69
N GLY A 108 7.96 0.84 6.26
CA GLY A 108 6.62 1.13 6.77
C GLY A 108 6.21 2.56 6.49
N VAL A 109 4.91 2.82 6.29
CA VAL A 109 4.33 4.17 6.38
C VAL A 109 3.39 4.20 7.58
N PHE A 110 3.44 5.29 8.34
CA PHE A 110 2.58 5.53 9.50
C PHE A 110 1.97 6.92 9.35
N VAL A 111 0.64 7.03 9.45
CA VAL A 111 -0.05 8.32 9.36
C VAL A 111 -0.57 8.70 10.74
N LEU A 112 -0.14 9.85 11.23
CA LEU A 112 -0.46 10.40 12.54
C LEU A 112 -1.44 11.58 12.35
N PRO A 113 -2.74 11.37 12.57
CA PRO A 113 -3.74 12.40 12.31
C PRO A 113 -3.83 13.41 13.47
N ALA A 114 -3.95 14.70 13.15
CA ALA A 114 -3.88 15.78 14.14
C ALA A 114 -5.05 15.79 15.13
N GLU A 115 -6.20 15.18 14.79
CA GLU A 115 -7.32 15.01 15.72
C GLU A 115 -7.05 13.98 16.83
N ARG A 116 -6.00 13.14 16.68
CA ARG A 116 -5.59 12.16 17.68
C ARG A 116 -4.21 12.41 18.27
N VAL A 117 -3.35 13.14 17.55
CA VAL A 117 -1.95 13.39 17.93
C VAL A 117 -1.70 14.90 17.96
N ALA A 118 -1.20 15.43 19.08
CA ALA A 118 -0.81 16.84 19.17
C ALA A 118 0.47 17.10 18.36
N LEU A 119 0.33 17.63 17.13
CA LEU A 119 1.42 17.89 16.19
C LEU A 119 2.06 19.29 16.34
N ASP A 120 1.52 20.14 17.21
CA ASP A 120 1.99 21.50 17.47
C ASP A 120 3.26 21.56 18.35
N GLY A 121 3.68 20.42 18.90
CA GLY A 121 4.92 20.25 19.62
C GLY A 121 5.73 19.04 19.18
N GLU A 122 6.75 18.72 19.96
CA GLU A 122 7.67 17.62 19.69
C GLU A 122 7.02 16.26 19.93
N LEU A 123 7.21 15.32 19.00
CA LEU A 123 6.80 13.92 19.16
C LEU A 123 8.01 13.06 19.54
N ALA A 124 7.81 12.13 20.47
CA ALA A 124 8.80 11.12 20.81
C ALA A 124 8.30 9.73 20.39
N LEU A 125 9.07 9.06 19.53
CA LEU A 125 8.72 7.76 18.96
C LEU A 125 9.79 6.72 19.26
N ARG A 126 9.39 5.45 19.30
CA ARG A 126 10.30 4.30 19.29
C ARG A 126 9.73 3.20 18.40
N PHE A 127 10.63 2.48 17.73
CA PHE A 127 10.28 1.32 16.92
C PHE A 127 10.78 0.05 17.59
N GLY A 128 9.93 -0.98 17.62
CA GLY A 128 10.26 -2.27 18.20
C GLY A 128 10.45 -3.33 17.11
N ARG A 129 11.48 -4.16 17.23
CA ARG A 129 11.65 -5.33 16.38
C ARG A 129 10.59 -6.38 16.69
N VAL A 130 10.12 -6.99 15.62
CA VAL A 130 9.14 -8.07 15.61
C VAL A 130 9.76 -9.24 14.87
N ASP A 131 9.51 -10.44 15.34
CA ASP A 131 9.88 -11.66 14.65
C ASP A 131 8.98 -11.81 13.40
N CYS A 132 9.57 -11.84 12.20
CA CYS A 132 8.80 -11.84 10.95
C CYS A 132 7.94 -13.10 10.77
N GLU A 133 8.37 -14.24 11.30
CA GLU A 133 7.65 -15.50 11.14
C GLU A 133 6.43 -15.53 12.06
N THR A 134 6.61 -15.13 13.32
CA THR A 134 5.58 -15.27 14.35
C THR A 134 4.78 -13.99 14.63
N LEU A 135 5.26 -12.86 14.13
CA LEU A 135 4.75 -11.51 14.43
C LEU A 135 4.70 -11.21 15.93
N THR A 136 5.63 -11.77 16.70
CA THR A 136 5.74 -11.51 18.14
C THR A 136 6.90 -10.56 18.44
N PRO A 137 6.83 -9.81 19.57
CA PRO A 137 7.96 -8.98 20.00
C PRO A 137 9.26 -9.78 20.05
N LEU A 138 10.27 -9.34 19.32
CA LEU A 138 11.56 -10.03 19.26
C LEU A 138 12.41 -9.68 20.49
N HIS A 139 12.89 -10.71 21.18
CA HIS A 139 13.84 -10.59 22.29
C HIS A 139 15.16 -11.20 21.87
N VAL A 140 16.11 -10.35 21.48
CA VAL A 140 17.44 -10.78 21.03
C VAL A 140 18.48 -10.53 22.11
N SER A 141 19.50 -11.39 22.14
CA SER A 141 20.55 -11.27 23.14
C SER A 141 21.45 -10.07 22.84
N ALA A 142 21.94 -9.40 23.89
CA ALA A 142 22.86 -8.29 23.75
C ALA A 142 24.09 -8.68 22.90
N GLY A 143 24.28 -8.00 21.76
CA GLY A 143 25.41 -8.22 20.84
C GLY A 143 25.01 -8.72 19.45
N GLU A 144 23.73 -8.94 19.19
CA GLU A 144 23.21 -9.20 17.85
C GLU A 144 23.14 -7.95 16.95
N ASP A 145 22.87 -8.19 15.67
CA ASP A 145 22.76 -7.17 14.62
C ASP A 145 21.80 -6.05 15.03
N ARG A 146 22.22 -4.80 14.79
CA ARG A 146 21.48 -3.57 15.14
C ARG A 146 21.15 -2.85 13.84
N PRO A 147 20.15 -3.32 13.08
CA PRO A 147 19.83 -2.73 11.80
C PRO A 147 19.46 -1.25 11.98
N PRO A 148 19.93 -0.35 11.10
CA PRO A 148 19.60 1.06 11.19
C PRO A 148 18.15 1.31 10.78
N LEU A 149 17.60 2.43 11.25
CA LEU A 149 16.34 3.00 10.83
C LEU A 149 16.59 4.37 10.22
N VAL A 150 15.98 4.64 9.07
CA VAL A 150 15.89 5.97 8.48
C VAL A 150 14.42 6.39 8.51
N ILE A 151 14.15 7.58 9.03
CA ILE A 151 12.81 8.12 9.20
C ILE A 151 12.68 9.38 8.36
N ASP A 152 11.82 9.29 7.36
CA ASP A 152 11.35 10.44 6.59
C ASP A 152 9.98 10.89 7.12
N ALA A 153 9.71 12.18 6.97
CA ALA A 153 8.42 12.78 7.29
C ALA A 153 7.85 13.56 6.10
N GLN A 154 6.53 13.55 6.01
CA GLN A 154 5.76 14.39 5.10
C GLN A 154 4.57 14.99 5.86
N PRO A 155 4.55 16.31 6.10
CA PRO A 155 3.39 16.98 6.68
C PRO A 155 2.26 17.07 5.65
N ILE A 156 1.04 16.75 6.10
CA ILE A 156 -0.19 16.90 5.33
C ILE A 156 -0.88 18.18 5.82
N LEU A 157 -0.75 19.26 5.05
CA LEU A 157 -1.10 20.61 5.52
C LEU A 157 -2.60 20.81 5.76
N ALA A 158 -3.44 20.13 4.98
CA ALA A 158 -4.88 20.20 5.11
C ALA A 158 -5.49 18.85 4.75
N GLU A 159 -6.58 18.48 5.41
CA GLU A 159 -7.42 17.37 4.96
C GLU A 159 -8.24 17.85 3.76
N PRO A 160 -7.99 17.33 2.54
CA PRO A 160 -8.75 17.79 1.39
C PRO A 160 -10.16 17.22 1.44
N GLU A 161 -11.16 17.95 0.94
CA GLU A 161 -12.53 17.43 0.79
C GLU A 161 -12.60 16.38 -0.31
N HIS A 162 -11.75 16.52 -1.34
CA HIS A 162 -11.64 15.64 -2.48
C HIS A 162 -10.18 15.36 -2.80
N ALA A 163 -9.85 14.11 -3.15
CA ALA A 163 -8.51 13.73 -3.58
C ALA A 163 -8.55 12.72 -4.73
N ILE A 164 -7.49 12.74 -5.54
CA ILE A 164 -7.25 11.79 -6.62
C ILE A 164 -6.28 10.73 -6.13
N VAL A 165 -6.55 9.49 -6.48
CA VAL A 165 -5.65 8.36 -6.27
C VAL A 165 -5.23 7.84 -7.64
N ASP A 166 -3.96 8.04 -7.98
CA ASP A 166 -3.41 7.51 -9.23
C ASP A 166 -3.15 6.01 -9.09
N LEU A 167 -3.67 5.24 -10.04
CA LEU A 167 -3.52 3.79 -10.09
C LEU A 167 -2.70 3.40 -11.33
N ARG A 168 -1.78 2.47 -11.16
CA ARG A 168 -1.15 1.75 -12.26
C ARG A 168 -1.54 0.29 -12.16
N PHE A 169 -2.23 -0.21 -13.19
CA PHE A 169 -2.61 -1.62 -13.24
C PHE A 169 -1.45 -2.44 -13.77
N LEU A 170 -1.06 -3.48 -13.03
CA LEU A 170 -0.07 -4.46 -13.41
C LEU A 170 -0.83 -5.76 -13.70
N VAL A 171 -1.02 -6.08 -14.98
CA VAL A 171 -1.97 -7.09 -15.42
C VAL A 171 -1.22 -8.28 -15.99
N ALA A 172 -1.24 -9.41 -15.29
CA ALA A 172 -0.63 -10.62 -15.79
C ALA A 172 -1.43 -11.26 -16.93
N ALA A 173 -0.75 -12.00 -17.79
CA ALA A 173 -1.35 -12.69 -18.94
C ALA A 173 -2.46 -13.71 -18.57
N ASP A 174 -2.52 -14.14 -17.31
CA ASP A 174 -3.54 -15.04 -16.77
C ASP A 174 -4.74 -14.30 -16.15
N SER A 175 -4.73 -12.97 -16.12
CA SER A 175 -5.83 -12.14 -15.63
C SER A 175 -6.91 -11.93 -16.67
N ILE A 176 -8.15 -11.78 -16.23
CA ILE A 176 -9.28 -11.46 -17.11
C ILE A 176 -9.23 -10.04 -17.68
N LEU A 177 -8.33 -9.19 -17.13
CA LEU A 177 -8.09 -7.85 -17.64
C LEU A 177 -7.05 -7.82 -18.77
N ALA A 178 -6.34 -8.93 -19.01
CA ALA A 178 -5.30 -8.99 -20.03
C ALA A 178 -5.89 -8.73 -21.43
N ASP A 179 -5.25 -7.83 -22.18
CA ASP A 179 -5.70 -7.40 -23.51
C ASP A 179 -7.16 -6.88 -23.58
N ASP A 180 -7.77 -6.50 -22.45
CA ASP A 180 -9.16 -6.00 -22.37
C ASP A 180 -9.24 -4.59 -21.79
N PRO A 181 -8.89 -3.55 -22.57
CA PRO A 181 -8.97 -2.16 -22.11
C PRO A 181 -10.41 -1.71 -21.82
N ALA A 182 -11.42 -2.36 -22.41
CA ALA A 182 -12.82 -2.02 -22.14
C ALA A 182 -13.20 -2.44 -20.72
N ARG A 183 -12.85 -3.67 -20.32
CA ARG A 183 -13.08 -4.16 -18.95
C ARG A 183 -12.26 -3.40 -17.92
N GLN A 184 -11.01 -3.02 -18.23
CA GLN A 184 -10.20 -2.17 -17.35
C GLN A 184 -10.87 -0.82 -17.05
N GLN A 185 -11.45 -0.17 -18.07
CA GLN A 185 -12.18 1.08 -17.89
C GLN A 185 -13.52 0.89 -17.17
N GLU A 186 -14.22 -0.22 -17.42
CA GLU A 186 -15.45 -0.56 -16.69
C GLU A 186 -15.15 -0.78 -15.19
N LEU A 187 -14.05 -1.47 -14.86
CA LEU A 187 -13.59 -1.66 -13.49
C LEU A 187 -13.23 -0.33 -12.84
N LEU A 188 -12.50 0.54 -13.51
CA LEU A 188 -12.15 1.87 -12.98
C LEU A 188 -13.40 2.72 -12.70
N ALA A 189 -14.37 2.69 -13.61
CA ALA A 189 -15.63 3.42 -13.43
C ALA A 189 -16.43 2.88 -12.24
N ALA A 190 -16.55 1.55 -12.12
CA ALA A 190 -17.21 0.92 -10.98
C ALA A 190 -16.47 1.19 -9.65
N LEU A 191 -15.13 1.22 -9.66
CA LEU A 191 -14.33 1.61 -8.50
C LEU A 191 -14.59 3.06 -8.10
N GLY A 192 -14.76 3.97 -9.07
CA GLY A 192 -15.16 5.35 -8.80
C GLY A 192 -16.52 5.47 -8.10
N GLU A 193 -17.46 4.56 -8.37
CA GLU A 193 -18.75 4.51 -7.64
C GLU A 193 -18.55 4.12 -6.16
N GLU A 194 -17.62 3.21 -5.87
CA GLU A 194 -17.29 2.78 -4.49
C GLU A 194 -16.51 3.85 -3.72
N LEU A 195 -15.54 4.51 -4.36
CA LEU A 195 -14.66 5.50 -3.71
C LEU A 195 -15.25 6.91 -3.65
N GLY A 196 -16.19 7.25 -4.54
CA GLY A 196 -16.81 8.57 -4.64
C GLY A 196 -17.44 9.10 -3.33
N PRO A 197 -18.22 8.30 -2.58
CA PRO A 197 -18.75 8.71 -1.27
C PRO A 197 -17.66 9.11 -0.25
N ALA A 198 -16.46 8.54 -0.40
CA ALA A 198 -15.28 8.84 0.41
C ALA A 198 -14.53 10.09 -0.08
N GLY A 199 -15.03 10.80 -1.08
CA GLY A 199 -14.36 11.96 -1.68
C GLY A 199 -13.10 11.59 -2.47
N LEU A 200 -12.99 10.36 -2.95
CA LEU A 200 -11.83 9.88 -3.69
C LEU A 200 -12.18 9.58 -5.14
N GLU A 201 -11.33 10.04 -6.06
CA GLU A 201 -11.43 9.78 -7.49
C GLU A 201 -10.25 8.88 -7.93
N PRO A 202 -10.50 7.62 -8.32
CA PRO A 202 -9.46 6.77 -8.87
C PRO A 202 -9.13 7.20 -10.31
N ARG A 203 -7.83 7.31 -10.63
CA ARG A 203 -7.36 7.65 -11.97
C ARG A 203 -6.34 6.63 -12.46
N LEU A 204 -6.67 5.92 -13.54
CA LEU A 204 -5.73 4.99 -14.17
C LEU A 204 -4.68 5.76 -14.98
N VAL A 205 -3.43 5.78 -14.51
CA VAL A 205 -2.33 6.50 -15.16
C VAL A 205 -1.51 5.63 -16.10
N ALA A 206 -1.50 4.31 -15.88
CA ALA A 206 -0.81 3.35 -16.73
C ALA A 206 -1.36 1.93 -16.56
N VAL A 207 -1.18 1.12 -17.60
CA VAL A 207 -1.37 -0.34 -17.57
C VAL A 207 -0.05 -0.95 -18.04
N VAL A 208 0.45 -1.92 -17.28
CA VAL A 208 1.68 -2.65 -17.57
C VAL A 208 1.34 -4.13 -17.61
N ASP A 209 1.64 -4.77 -18.73
CA ASP A 209 1.47 -6.21 -18.86
C ASP A 209 2.57 -6.94 -18.10
N LEU A 210 2.18 -7.96 -17.34
CA LEU A 210 3.08 -8.88 -16.66
C LEU A 210 3.02 -10.25 -17.34
N ASP A 211 4.12 -11.00 -17.25
CA ASP A 211 4.06 -12.43 -17.47
C ASP A 211 3.24 -13.08 -16.35
N ALA A 212 2.55 -14.19 -16.65
CA ALA A 212 1.92 -14.98 -15.60
C ALA A 212 3.00 -15.50 -14.63
N PRO A 213 2.69 -15.64 -13.32
CA PRO A 213 3.66 -16.16 -12.36
C PRO A 213 4.21 -17.53 -12.80
N ASP A 214 5.54 -17.65 -12.86
CA ASP A 214 6.26 -18.88 -13.18
C ASP A 214 6.41 -19.76 -11.92
N THR A 215 5.27 -20.04 -11.28
CA THR A 215 5.16 -20.88 -10.08
C THR A 215 4.20 -22.04 -10.34
N PRO A 216 4.31 -23.14 -9.58
CA PRO A 216 3.29 -24.19 -9.61
C PRO A 216 1.92 -23.58 -9.34
N ASP A 217 0.94 -23.95 -10.16
CA ASP A 217 -0.45 -23.50 -10.04
C ASP A 217 -0.65 -21.97 -10.12
N HIS A 218 0.34 -21.23 -10.64
CA HIS A 218 0.36 -19.76 -10.68
C HIS A 218 0.16 -19.11 -9.30
N ALA A 219 0.50 -19.82 -8.23
CA ALA A 219 0.32 -19.34 -6.87
C ALA A 219 1.39 -18.31 -6.49
N LEU A 220 0.94 -17.19 -5.93
CA LEU A 220 1.76 -16.23 -5.19
C LEU A 220 1.61 -16.56 -3.71
N ARG A 221 2.65 -17.14 -3.12
CA ARG A 221 2.64 -17.61 -1.73
C ARG A 221 3.34 -16.62 -0.82
N PHE A 222 2.71 -16.30 0.30
CA PHE A 222 3.22 -15.29 1.21
C PHE A 222 2.67 -15.47 2.61
N HIS A 223 3.32 -14.86 3.59
CA HIS A 223 2.77 -14.61 4.90
C HIS A 223 3.07 -13.18 5.32
N ALA A 224 2.45 -12.69 6.40
CA ALA A 224 2.54 -11.28 6.78
C ALA A 224 3.95 -10.75 7.11
N GLY A 225 4.95 -11.63 7.27
CA GLY A 225 6.36 -11.23 7.43
C GLY A 225 7.30 -11.76 6.34
N ASP A 226 6.75 -12.37 5.29
CA ASP A 226 7.48 -12.72 4.07
C ASP A 226 6.58 -12.50 2.85
N HIS A 227 6.91 -11.45 2.11
CA HIS A 227 6.20 -11.05 0.90
C HIS A 227 7.00 -11.38 -0.37
N GLY A 228 7.91 -12.35 -0.33
CA GLY A 228 8.84 -12.66 -1.43
C GLY A 228 8.20 -12.82 -2.80
N ASP A 229 7.18 -13.69 -2.93
CA ASP A 229 6.50 -13.93 -4.21
C ASP A 229 5.73 -12.69 -4.70
N LEU A 230 5.14 -11.92 -3.78
CA LEU A 230 4.45 -10.67 -4.10
C LEU A 230 5.43 -9.60 -4.58
N ALA A 231 6.54 -9.43 -3.88
CA ALA A 231 7.61 -8.49 -4.22
C ALA A 231 8.24 -8.82 -5.58
N ALA A 232 8.37 -10.11 -5.92
CA ALA A 232 8.88 -10.54 -7.21
C ALA A 232 8.05 -10.02 -8.40
N GLN A 233 6.73 -9.84 -8.23
CA GLN A 233 5.86 -9.25 -9.27
C GLN A 233 6.18 -7.78 -9.56
N LEU A 234 6.82 -7.09 -8.61
CA LEU A 234 7.16 -5.68 -8.74
C LEU A 234 8.59 -5.45 -9.25
N GLN A 235 9.40 -6.51 -9.34
CA GLN A 235 10.80 -6.40 -9.72
C GLN A 235 10.97 -6.06 -11.21
N GLY A 236 11.86 -5.12 -11.51
CA GLY A 236 12.19 -4.76 -12.89
C GLY A 236 11.11 -3.94 -13.62
N LEU A 237 10.03 -3.57 -12.95
CA LEU A 237 9.02 -2.69 -13.53
C LEU A 237 9.58 -1.28 -13.79
N PRO A 238 9.03 -0.56 -14.78
CA PRO A 238 9.34 0.85 -14.96
C PRO A 238 9.10 1.64 -13.66
N PRO A 239 9.92 2.66 -13.35
CA PRO A 239 9.65 3.53 -12.21
C PRO A 239 8.26 4.16 -12.29
N ARG A 240 7.63 4.40 -11.13
CA ARG A 240 6.40 5.18 -10.98
C ARG A 240 6.63 6.38 -10.08
N ALA A 241 5.70 7.33 -10.11
CA ALA A 241 5.65 8.36 -9.07
C ALA A 241 5.37 7.73 -7.71
N GLU A 242 5.96 8.28 -6.63
CA GLU A 242 5.79 7.75 -5.26
C GLU A 242 4.32 7.71 -4.82
N SER A 243 3.48 8.62 -5.34
CA SER A 243 2.05 8.71 -5.03
C SER A 243 1.15 7.78 -5.87
N THR A 244 1.68 7.10 -6.89
CA THR A 244 0.89 6.18 -7.71
C THR A 244 0.80 4.83 -7.02
N ILE A 245 -0.37 4.25 -6.87
CA ILE A 245 -0.55 2.92 -6.28
C ILE A 245 -0.48 1.87 -7.38
N ASP A 246 0.35 0.86 -7.19
CA ASP A 246 0.33 -0.33 -8.05
C ASP A 246 -0.82 -1.25 -7.64
N VAL A 247 -1.59 -1.71 -8.62
CA VAL A 247 -2.64 -2.72 -8.45
C VAL A 247 -2.30 -3.91 -9.32
N VAL A 248 -1.91 -5.02 -8.71
CA VAL A 248 -1.47 -6.25 -9.36
C VAL A 248 -2.66 -7.19 -9.54
N PHE A 249 -2.93 -7.58 -10.78
CA PHE A 249 -3.91 -8.61 -11.14
C PHE A 249 -3.15 -9.81 -11.68
N ALA A 250 -2.75 -10.74 -10.83
CA ALA A 250 -1.89 -11.84 -11.22
C ALA A 250 -2.08 -13.07 -10.35
N GLY A 251 -1.98 -14.25 -10.98
CA GLY A 251 -1.91 -15.52 -10.27
C GLY A 251 -3.06 -15.76 -9.29
N CYS A 252 -2.82 -16.64 -8.35
CA CYS A 252 -3.70 -16.92 -7.24
C CYS A 252 -3.02 -16.47 -5.93
N LEU A 253 -3.74 -15.91 -4.97
CA LEU A 253 -3.17 -15.43 -3.70
C LEU A 253 -3.30 -16.51 -2.62
N LEU A 254 -2.19 -17.10 -2.19
CA LEU A 254 -2.17 -18.10 -1.10
C LEU A 254 -1.44 -17.55 0.12
N TYR A 255 -2.22 -17.25 1.17
CA TYR A 255 -1.68 -16.89 2.47
C TYR A 255 -1.27 -18.15 3.23
N ASP A 256 0.03 -18.29 3.46
CA ASP A 256 0.64 -19.28 4.32
C ASP A 256 0.63 -18.75 5.75
N ASP A 257 -0.10 -19.38 6.67
CA ASP A 257 0.06 -19.09 8.09
C ASP A 257 1.12 -20.03 8.67
N PRO A 258 2.33 -19.53 9.00
CA PRO A 258 3.42 -20.41 9.43
C PRO A 258 3.12 -21.13 10.75
N ILE A 259 2.17 -20.61 11.54
CA ILE A 259 1.78 -21.17 12.83
C ILE A 259 0.49 -22.00 12.71
N PHE A 260 -0.47 -21.56 11.90
CA PHE A 260 -1.84 -22.08 11.91
C PHE A 260 -2.32 -22.63 10.55
N GLY A 261 -2.24 -23.95 10.40
CA GLY A 261 -3.07 -24.68 9.44
C GLY A 261 -2.61 -24.58 7.97
N PRO A 262 -3.41 -25.13 7.04
CA PRO A 262 -3.07 -25.15 5.63
C PRO A 262 -3.12 -23.75 4.99
N PRO A 263 -2.44 -23.54 3.85
CA PRO A 263 -2.52 -22.30 3.09
C PRO A 263 -3.97 -21.93 2.76
N ARG A 264 -4.29 -20.65 2.79
CA ARG A 264 -5.64 -20.13 2.52
C ARG A 264 -5.64 -19.23 1.30
N ALA A 265 -6.53 -19.50 0.36
CA ALA A 265 -6.78 -18.58 -0.74
C ALA A 265 -7.38 -17.27 -0.23
N LEU A 266 -6.87 -16.14 -0.70
CA LEU A 266 -7.41 -14.82 -0.42
C LEU A 266 -8.08 -14.23 -1.68
N GLU A 267 -9.13 -13.46 -1.46
CA GLU A 267 -9.83 -12.74 -2.53
C GLU A 267 -9.08 -11.47 -2.93
N GLY A 268 -8.34 -10.87 -2.00
CA GLY A 268 -7.48 -9.70 -2.22
C GLY A 268 -6.44 -9.63 -1.10
N TYR A 269 -5.39 -8.84 -1.31
CA TYR A 269 -4.39 -8.62 -0.27
C TYR A 269 -3.67 -7.28 -0.42
N THR A 270 -3.59 -6.55 0.69
CA THR A 270 -2.72 -5.40 0.85
C THR A 270 -1.68 -5.73 1.92
N PRO A 271 -0.38 -5.80 1.61
CA PRO A 271 0.63 -6.33 2.53
C PRO A 271 0.78 -5.61 3.87
N ARG A 272 0.22 -4.40 4.00
CA ARG A 272 0.30 -3.57 5.21
C ARG A 272 -0.70 -2.42 5.18
N ILE A 273 -1.02 -1.92 6.37
CA ILE A 273 -1.94 -0.81 6.58
C ILE A 273 -1.22 0.32 7.33
N PRO A 274 -1.02 1.50 6.73
CA PRO A 274 -1.18 1.81 5.31
C PRO A 274 -0.06 1.21 4.41
N GLY A 275 -0.29 1.23 3.10
CA GLY A 275 0.68 0.97 2.03
C GLY A 275 1.69 2.11 1.86
N GLY A 276 2.42 2.17 0.75
CA GLY A 276 3.28 3.30 0.35
C GLY A 276 4.81 3.11 0.49
N ALA A 277 5.28 1.91 0.80
CA ALA A 277 6.70 1.54 0.96
C ALA A 277 6.85 0.02 1.14
N GLY A 278 8.09 -0.47 1.19
CA GLY A 278 8.40 -1.88 1.38
C GLY A 278 8.45 -2.66 0.06
N PRO A 279 8.89 -3.92 0.11
CA PRO A 279 9.22 -4.70 -1.09
C PRO A 279 8.00 -5.10 -1.93
N ALA A 280 6.82 -5.18 -1.31
CA ALA A 280 5.55 -5.53 -1.95
C ALA A 280 4.54 -4.36 -1.87
N ASP A 281 4.98 -3.13 -2.13
CA ASP A 281 4.14 -1.93 -2.06
C ASP A 281 3.10 -1.86 -3.20
N ALA A 282 2.01 -2.61 -3.06
CA ALA A 282 0.91 -2.68 -4.01
C ALA A 282 -0.38 -3.20 -3.35
N VAL A 283 -1.48 -3.13 -4.09
CA VAL A 283 -2.71 -3.90 -3.86
C VAL A 283 -2.69 -5.13 -4.78
N PHE A 284 -2.98 -6.31 -4.25
CA PHE A 284 -2.99 -7.56 -5.02
C PHE A 284 -4.42 -8.11 -5.13
N ILE A 285 -4.82 -8.44 -6.35
CA ILE A 285 -6.09 -9.06 -6.72
C ILE A 285 -5.76 -10.33 -7.53
N PRO A 286 -6.36 -11.49 -7.22
CA PRO A 286 -6.09 -12.72 -7.95
C PRO A 286 -6.53 -12.62 -9.41
N GLY A 287 -5.67 -13.11 -10.31
CA GLY A 287 -5.98 -13.34 -11.73
C GLY A 287 -6.63 -14.69 -12.00
N VAL A 288 -6.37 -15.72 -11.18
CA VAL A 288 -6.88 -17.09 -11.31
C VAL A 288 -7.36 -17.67 -9.97
N ASP A 289 -8.15 -18.76 -10.02
CA ASP A 289 -8.61 -19.49 -8.82
C ASP A 289 -7.54 -20.44 -8.27
N CYS A 290 -7.17 -20.30 -7.00
CA CYS A 290 -6.20 -21.19 -6.34
C CYS A 290 -6.64 -22.66 -6.27
N LEU A 291 -7.95 -22.94 -6.31
CA LEU A 291 -8.48 -24.29 -6.24
C LEU A 291 -8.75 -24.89 -7.64
N ALA A 292 -8.65 -24.06 -8.68
CA ALA A 292 -8.92 -24.46 -10.05
C ALA A 292 -8.07 -23.66 -11.07
N PRO A 293 -6.72 -23.65 -10.93
CA PRO A 293 -5.83 -22.80 -11.74
C PRO A 293 -5.92 -23.09 -13.24
N ASP A 294 -6.19 -24.35 -13.61
CA ASP A 294 -6.33 -24.78 -15.01
C ASP A 294 -7.64 -24.32 -15.69
N THR A 295 -8.55 -23.67 -14.96
CA THR A 295 -9.83 -23.19 -15.52
C THR A 295 -9.72 -21.87 -16.28
N GLY A 296 -8.54 -21.26 -16.25
CA GLY A 296 -8.25 -19.98 -16.88
C GLY A 296 -8.49 -18.79 -15.94
N PRO A 297 -8.57 -17.57 -16.51
CA PRO A 297 -8.76 -16.36 -15.72
C PRO A 297 -10.03 -16.41 -14.87
N LEU A 298 -9.94 -15.87 -13.66
CA LEU A 298 -11.05 -15.78 -12.72
C LEU A 298 -12.09 -14.77 -13.22
N ASP A 299 -13.25 -15.26 -13.68
CA ASP A 299 -14.33 -14.40 -14.19
C ASP A 299 -15.22 -13.85 -13.07
N ILE A 300 -14.67 -12.88 -12.33
CA ILE A 300 -15.40 -12.11 -11.32
C ILE A 300 -16.22 -11.00 -12.01
N PRO A 301 -17.52 -10.84 -11.69
CA PRO A 301 -18.29 -9.69 -12.17
C PRO A 301 -17.59 -8.37 -11.81
N VAL A 302 -17.55 -7.42 -12.76
CA VAL A 302 -16.79 -6.16 -12.62
C VAL A 302 -17.12 -5.40 -11.34
N ARG A 303 -18.41 -5.34 -10.95
CA ARG A 303 -18.84 -4.68 -9.70
C ARG A 303 -18.30 -5.37 -8.44
N THR A 304 -18.26 -6.70 -8.43
CA THR A 304 -17.69 -7.46 -7.31
C THR A 304 -16.17 -7.25 -7.24
N GLN A 305 -15.48 -7.21 -8.38
CA GLN A 305 -14.06 -6.92 -8.43
C GLN A 305 -13.74 -5.47 -8.01
N ALA A 306 -14.58 -4.51 -8.38
CA ALA A 306 -14.47 -3.12 -7.93
C ALA A 306 -14.67 -2.98 -6.43
N HIS A 307 -15.66 -3.68 -5.86
CA HIS A 307 -15.94 -3.68 -4.42
C HIS A 307 -14.75 -4.23 -3.61
N LEU A 308 -14.21 -5.36 -4.05
CA LEU A 308 -12.99 -5.95 -3.47
C LEU A 308 -11.78 -5.02 -3.62
N LEU A 309 -11.58 -4.43 -4.80
CA LEU A 309 -10.48 -3.49 -5.01
C LEU A 309 -10.62 -2.23 -4.14
N ALA A 310 -11.84 -1.73 -3.93
CA ALA A 310 -12.10 -0.63 -3.01
C ALA A 310 -11.74 -1.01 -1.56
N HIS A 311 -11.99 -2.25 -1.15
CA HIS A 311 -11.65 -2.77 0.17
C HIS A 311 -10.14 -2.77 0.38
N GLU A 312 -9.40 -3.34 -0.58
CA GLU A 312 -7.94 -3.37 -0.51
C GLU A 312 -7.32 -1.97 -0.62
N LEU A 313 -7.87 -1.08 -1.46
CA LEU A 313 -7.45 0.32 -1.47
C LEU A 313 -7.76 1.03 -0.15
N GLY A 314 -8.83 0.66 0.55
CA GLY A 314 -9.10 1.06 1.93
C GLY A 314 -7.92 0.73 2.84
N HIS A 315 -7.46 -0.52 2.83
CA HIS A 315 -6.27 -0.96 3.57
C HIS A 315 -5.01 -0.19 3.17
N TYR A 316 -4.76 -0.06 1.87
CA TYR A 316 -3.60 0.67 1.37
C TYR A 316 -3.59 2.13 1.87
N LEU A 317 -4.77 2.75 1.92
CA LEU A 317 -4.95 4.14 2.35
C LEU A 317 -5.17 4.29 3.87
N GLY A 318 -4.96 3.22 4.66
CA GLY A 318 -4.86 3.29 6.11
C GLY A 318 -6.10 2.85 6.90
N LEU A 319 -7.10 2.26 6.25
CA LEU A 319 -8.26 1.71 6.94
C LEU A 319 -7.98 0.30 7.46
N TYR A 320 -8.44 0.02 8.67
CA TYR A 320 -8.55 -1.35 9.20
C TYR A 320 -9.94 -1.90 8.88
N HIS A 321 -10.17 -3.19 9.19
CA HIS A 321 -11.51 -3.71 9.04
C HIS A 321 -12.47 -3.02 10.00
N ALA A 322 -13.65 -2.65 9.49
CA ALA A 322 -14.74 -2.11 10.30
C ALA A 322 -15.14 -3.10 11.41
N VAL A 323 -15.14 -4.39 11.08
CA VAL A 323 -15.28 -5.50 12.03
C VAL A 323 -14.30 -6.59 11.64
N GLU A 324 -13.38 -6.94 12.54
CA GLU A 324 -12.44 -8.05 12.40
C GLU A 324 -13.11 -9.42 12.57
N ALA A 325 -12.41 -10.49 12.20
CA ALA A 325 -12.94 -11.86 12.26
C ALA A 325 -13.39 -12.32 13.66
N ASP A 326 -12.84 -11.73 14.72
CA ASP A 326 -13.22 -12.01 16.11
C ASP A 326 -14.18 -10.97 16.71
N GLY A 327 -14.68 -10.06 15.88
CA GLY A 327 -15.64 -9.03 16.27
C GLY A 327 -15.01 -7.76 16.85
N LEU A 328 -13.68 -7.60 16.81
CA LEU A 328 -13.06 -6.31 17.12
C LEU A 328 -13.47 -5.27 16.07
N GLU A 329 -14.20 -4.24 16.49
CA GLU A 329 -14.60 -3.12 15.65
C GLU A 329 -13.43 -2.15 15.41
N ASP A 330 -13.46 -1.34 14.35
CA ASP A 330 -12.49 -0.26 14.16
C ASP A 330 -12.67 0.89 15.17
N MET A 331 -11.95 1.99 14.97
CA MET A 331 -11.98 3.16 15.85
C MET A 331 -12.86 4.29 15.30
N LEU A 332 -13.75 4.01 14.35
CA LEU A 332 -14.58 4.97 13.65
C LEU A 332 -16.05 4.78 14.04
N ASP A 333 -16.70 5.83 14.52
CA ASP A 333 -18.06 5.74 15.06
C ASP A 333 -19.17 5.54 13.98
N ASP A 334 -18.82 5.60 12.69
CA ASP A 334 -19.75 5.58 11.55
C ASP A 334 -19.61 4.33 10.66
N THR A 335 -19.03 3.25 11.20
CA THR A 335 -18.85 1.96 10.53
C THR A 335 -19.57 0.84 11.29
N ASP A 336 -19.89 -0.26 10.59
CA ASP A 336 -20.54 -1.45 11.16
C ASP A 336 -20.20 -2.71 10.33
N ALA A 337 -20.88 -3.82 10.61
CA ALA A 337 -20.67 -5.10 9.92
C ALA A 337 -21.13 -5.11 8.46
N ASP A 338 -21.97 -4.16 8.03
CA ASP A 338 -22.40 -4.02 6.64
C ASP A 338 -21.43 -3.16 5.82
N ASN A 339 -20.47 -2.48 6.47
CA ASN A 339 -19.50 -1.60 5.84
C ASN A 339 -18.55 -2.35 4.88
N LEU A 340 -18.13 -1.68 3.81
CA LEU A 340 -17.22 -2.21 2.79
C LEU A 340 -15.90 -2.77 3.38
N MET A 341 -15.42 -2.21 4.48
CA MET A 341 -14.23 -2.68 5.21
C MET A 341 -14.51 -3.87 6.15
N HIS A 342 -15.61 -4.61 6.02
CA HIS A 342 -15.81 -5.84 6.79
C HIS A 342 -14.75 -6.91 6.41
N PHE A 343 -14.20 -7.67 7.38
CA PHE A 343 -13.13 -8.67 7.14
C PHE A 343 -13.44 -9.76 6.11
N ARG A 344 -14.70 -9.85 5.68
CA ARG A 344 -15.16 -10.60 4.51
C ARG A 344 -15.88 -9.63 3.59
N PRO A 345 -15.20 -9.03 2.60
CA PRO A 345 -15.80 -8.01 1.74
C PRO A 345 -17.02 -8.56 0.98
N GLY A 346 -17.02 -9.83 0.58
CA GLY A 346 -18.20 -10.46 -0.05
C GLY A 346 -19.46 -10.58 0.82
N LEU A 347 -19.37 -10.30 2.13
CA LEU A 347 -20.53 -10.22 3.04
C LEU A 347 -20.99 -8.78 3.30
N ALA A 348 -20.19 -7.78 2.96
CA ALA A 348 -20.56 -6.38 3.11
C ALA A 348 -21.71 -6.05 2.16
N SER A 349 -22.71 -5.33 2.65
CA SER A 349 -23.89 -4.94 1.86
C SER A 349 -23.86 -3.47 1.47
N SER A 350 -23.03 -2.66 2.13
CA SER A 350 -22.85 -1.24 1.83
C SER A 350 -22.03 -1.06 0.57
N VAL A 351 -22.47 -0.15 -0.30
CA VAL A 351 -21.68 0.36 -1.41
C VAL A 351 -20.98 1.62 -0.93
N GLY A 352 -19.66 1.65 -1.11
CA GLY A 352 -18.77 2.72 -0.72
C GLY A 352 -18.41 2.79 0.77
N LEU A 353 -17.57 3.77 1.07
CA LEU A 353 -16.95 3.98 2.38
C LEU A 353 -17.62 5.12 3.14
N SER A 354 -17.52 5.09 4.47
CA SER A 354 -18.10 6.10 5.35
C SER A 354 -17.40 7.46 5.20
N PRO A 355 -18.04 8.57 5.61
CA PRO A 355 -17.37 9.86 5.66
C PRO A 355 -16.11 9.86 6.52
N ALA A 356 -16.08 9.19 7.68
CA ALA A 356 -14.87 9.12 8.51
C ALA A 356 -13.75 8.29 7.86
N GLN A 357 -14.10 7.19 7.19
CA GLN A 357 -13.15 6.42 6.39
C GLN A 357 -12.54 7.28 5.28
N GLY A 358 -13.35 8.06 4.56
CA GLY A 358 -12.87 8.99 3.56
C GLY A 358 -11.88 10.03 4.10
N ARG A 359 -12.09 10.54 5.32
CA ARG A 359 -11.12 11.46 5.96
C ARG A 359 -9.77 10.79 6.15
N VAL A 360 -9.73 9.60 6.73
CA VAL A 360 -8.49 8.83 6.94
C VAL A 360 -7.77 8.63 5.61
N MET A 361 -8.46 8.12 4.60
CA MET A 361 -7.84 7.82 3.31
C MET A 361 -7.30 9.05 2.59
N ARG A 362 -7.98 10.20 2.69
CA ARG A 362 -7.56 11.46 2.07
C ARG A 362 -6.36 12.10 2.77
N THR A 363 -6.00 11.67 3.98
CA THR A 363 -4.76 12.08 4.65
C THR A 363 -3.54 11.24 4.26
N HIS A 364 -3.73 10.17 3.47
CA HIS A 364 -2.63 9.35 3.00
C HIS A 364 -1.81 10.07 1.92
N PRO A 365 -0.46 9.98 1.90
CA PRO A 365 0.39 10.62 0.89
C PRO A 365 0.07 10.30 -0.58
N ALA A 366 -0.53 9.13 -0.84
CA ALA A 366 -0.97 8.73 -2.19
C ALA A 366 -2.27 9.42 -2.65
N ALA A 367 -3.06 9.97 -1.73
CA ALA A 367 -4.25 10.75 -2.04
C ALA A 367 -3.84 12.21 -2.26
N ARG A 368 -3.91 12.67 -3.51
CA ARG A 368 -3.43 14.00 -3.90
C ARG A 368 -4.58 14.96 -4.17
N THR A 369 -4.38 16.23 -3.83
CA THR A 369 -5.21 17.30 -4.38
C THR A 369 -4.81 17.59 -5.84
N ASP A 370 -5.76 18.07 -6.64
CA ASP A 370 -5.50 18.58 -7.99
C ASP A 370 -4.54 19.78 -8.03
#